data_AF-A0A7K8LMC7-F1
#
_entry.id   AF-A0A7K8LMC7-F1
#
_cell.length_a   1.000
_cell.length_b   1.000
_cell.length_c   1.000
_cell.angle_alpha   90.00
_cell.angle_beta   90.00
_cell.angle_gamma   90.00
#
_symmetry.space_group_name_H-M   'P 1'
#
loop_
_entity.id
_entity.type
_entity.pdbx_description
1 polymer ?
#
loop_
_entity_poly.entity_id
_entity_poly.type
_entity_poly.pdbx_seq_one_letter_code
_entity_poly.pdbx_strand_id
1 'polypeptide(L)'
;QGENLLYCFEAAPAQPALTQVTQCRTEGSTRGLGAVPRMALDVMACEVLRVLQLTDTALVPVSYLVPRKSVQDFHEDLFPDCTGTLPATGAQAWWAGDSQQVGRVSLHPARRPTETFSSPVIACTRLRAADAGPADADRSGSGYSSPSSLASPGSAATSLSASTGPSSGFASSPSQKSLQSILGPSSRFRHAQGRVLHRDTHLTNLRGLSLTTPGECDGFCANRQRVALPLLSAGGQIAVLELSKPGRLPDTAVPTIQNGAAVADLCWDPFDLRRLAVAGEDAKIRLWRIPEGGLRETLREPEAVLRGHSEKIYSVRFHPVASDLLVSSSYDMTVRIWELSAGREASCLRGHTDQV
;
A
#
# COMPACT_ATOMS: atom_id res chain seq x y z
N GLN A 1 7.24 12.96 -22.87
CA GLN A 1 6.37 12.17 -23.75
C GLN A 1 6.07 10.90 -23.00
N GLY A 2 4.81 10.61 -22.64
CA GLY A 2 4.50 9.40 -21.87
C GLY A 2 4.47 8.17 -22.77
N GLU A 3 4.99 7.05 -22.28
CA GLU A 3 5.02 5.79 -23.00
C GLU A 3 3.62 5.14 -23.04
N ASN A 4 3.34 4.38 -24.10
CA ASN A 4 2.11 3.62 -24.28
C ASN A 4 2.34 2.10 -24.20
N LEU A 5 3.43 1.69 -23.54
CA LEU A 5 3.79 0.31 -23.36
C LEU A 5 4.05 0.07 -21.87
N LEU A 6 3.37 -0.92 -21.31
CA LEU A 6 3.53 -1.33 -19.93
C LEU A 6 4.29 -2.64 -19.89
N TYR A 7 5.45 -2.65 -19.24
CA TYR A 7 6.23 -3.86 -19.03
C TYR A 7 5.87 -4.49 -17.69
N CYS A 8 5.65 -5.80 -17.70
CA CYS A 8 5.37 -6.57 -16.50
C CYS A 8 6.54 -7.50 -16.21
N PHE A 9 7.08 -7.41 -15.00
CA PHE A 9 8.19 -8.22 -14.53
C PHE A 9 7.74 -9.07 -13.34
N GLU A 10 8.23 -10.31 -13.29
CA GLU A 10 8.19 -11.14 -12.11
C GLU A 10 9.45 -10.91 -11.29
N ALA A 11 9.27 -10.60 -10.01
CA ALA A 11 10.36 -10.47 -9.05
C ALA A 11 10.56 -11.79 -8.30
N ALA A 12 11.80 -12.27 -8.27
CA ALA A 12 12.21 -13.48 -7.58
C ALA A 12 13.44 -13.20 -6.70
N PRO A 13 13.61 -13.91 -5.58
CA PRO A 13 14.80 -13.77 -4.74
C PRO A 13 16.06 -14.37 -5.40
N ALA A 14 15.91 -15.26 -6.37
CA ALA A 14 17.01 -15.87 -7.12
C ALA A 14 17.34 -15.06 -8.39
N GLN A 15 18.57 -15.20 -8.91
CA GLN A 15 18.96 -14.54 -10.15
C GLN A 15 18.41 -15.27 -11.39
N PRO A 16 17.92 -14.55 -12.42
CA PRO A 16 17.74 -13.09 -12.46
C PRO A 16 16.58 -12.65 -11.54
N ALA A 17 16.83 -11.62 -10.72
CA ALA A 17 15.88 -11.16 -9.71
C ALA A 17 14.61 -10.55 -10.34
N LEU A 18 14.71 -10.08 -11.58
CA LEU A 18 13.59 -9.58 -12.38
C LEU A 18 13.59 -10.29 -13.72
N THR A 19 12.47 -10.92 -14.06
CA THR A 19 12.25 -11.54 -15.37
C THR A 19 11.06 -10.88 -16.03
N GLN A 20 11.22 -10.34 -17.24
CA GLN A 20 10.09 -9.81 -17.99
C GLN A 20 9.12 -10.93 -18.34
N VAL A 21 7.87 -10.79 -17.93
CA VAL A 21 6.81 -11.76 -18.16
C VAL A 21 6.07 -11.45 -19.45
N THR A 22 5.64 -10.20 -19.60
CA THR A 22 4.86 -9.74 -20.76
C THR A 22 4.94 -8.23 -20.87
N GLN A 23 4.48 -7.70 -22.00
CA GLN A 23 4.22 -6.28 -22.19
C GLN A 23 2.79 -6.06 -22.68
N CYS A 24 2.19 -4.92 -22.35
CA CYS A 24 0.84 -4.55 -22.77
C CYS A 24 0.88 -3.17 -23.44
N ARG A 25 0.41 -3.09 -24.68
CA ARG A 25 0.29 -1.82 -25.40
C ARG A 25 -1.04 -1.15 -25.06
N THR A 26 -1.00 0.11 -24.67
CA THR A 26 -2.17 0.91 -24.31
C THR A 26 -2.52 1.90 -25.42
N GLU A 27 -3.79 2.31 -25.50
CA GLU A 27 -4.25 3.28 -26.51
C GLU A 27 -3.75 4.71 -26.21
N GLY A 28 -3.64 5.07 -24.92
CA GLY A 28 -3.22 6.40 -24.47
C GLY A 28 -1.77 6.45 -23.96
N SER A 29 -1.28 7.68 -23.82
CA SER A 29 0.00 7.97 -23.15
C SER A 29 -0.15 7.81 -21.63
N THR A 30 0.76 7.07 -21.02
CA THR A 30 0.75 6.83 -19.56
C THR A 30 1.27 8.05 -18.82
N ARG A 31 0.49 8.54 -17.86
CA ARG A 31 0.85 9.60 -16.91
C ARG A 31 1.17 9.07 -15.52
N GLY A 32 0.63 7.91 -15.16
CA GLY A 32 0.91 7.22 -13.91
C GLY A 32 0.29 5.83 -13.89
N LEU A 33 0.72 5.02 -12.93
CA LEU A 33 0.22 3.66 -12.72
C LEU A 33 -0.08 3.46 -11.25
N GLY A 34 -1.29 2.98 -10.94
CA GLY A 34 -1.70 2.61 -9.60
C GLY A 34 -2.02 1.12 -9.55
N ALA A 35 -1.33 0.35 -8.72
CA ALA A 35 -1.67 -1.06 -8.52
C ALA A 35 -2.99 -1.21 -7.77
N VAL A 36 -3.81 -2.18 -8.18
CA VAL A 36 -5.04 -2.54 -7.47
C VAL A 36 -4.74 -3.70 -6.51
N PRO A 37 -5.19 -3.66 -5.24
CA PRO A 37 -4.94 -4.74 -4.28
C PRO A 37 -5.43 -6.11 -4.76
N ARG A 38 -4.69 -7.18 -4.43
CA ARG A 38 -5.00 -8.56 -4.86
C ARG A 38 -6.43 -9.02 -4.53
N MET A 39 -6.99 -8.52 -3.44
CA MET A 39 -8.35 -8.84 -3.04
C MET A 39 -9.44 -8.29 -3.97
N ALA A 40 -9.12 -7.33 -4.84
CA ALA A 40 -10.05 -6.79 -5.82
C ALA A 40 -9.95 -7.47 -7.20
N LEU A 41 -9.04 -8.43 -7.37
CA LEU A 41 -8.85 -9.14 -8.63
C LEU A 41 -9.95 -10.16 -8.89
N ASP A 42 -10.27 -10.33 -10.17
CA ASP A 42 -11.12 -11.40 -10.69
C ASP A 42 -10.31 -12.69 -10.82
N VAL A 43 -10.19 -13.39 -9.70
CA VAL A 43 -9.42 -14.64 -9.60
C VAL A 43 -10.02 -15.79 -10.41
N MET A 44 -11.32 -15.74 -10.72
CA MET A 44 -11.97 -16.77 -11.55
C MET A 44 -11.59 -16.61 -13.03
N ALA A 45 -11.40 -15.36 -13.46
CA ALA A 45 -10.80 -15.05 -14.76
C ALA A 45 -9.28 -15.29 -14.82
N CYS A 46 -8.67 -15.81 -13.76
CA CYS A 46 -7.21 -15.98 -13.64
C CYS A 46 -6.44 -14.65 -13.75
N GLU A 47 -7.03 -13.56 -13.25
CA GLU A 47 -6.38 -12.25 -13.17
C GLU A 47 -5.38 -12.21 -12.01
N VAL A 48 -4.09 -12.12 -12.34
CA VAL A 48 -2.99 -12.16 -11.36
C VAL A 48 -2.48 -10.78 -10.96
N LEU A 49 -2.75 -9.76 -11.79
CA LEU A 49 -2.40 -8.37 -11.53
C LEU A 49 -3.39 -7.45 -12.25
N ARG A 50 -3.80 -6.37 -11.59
CA ARG A 50 -4.53 -5.26 -12.20
C ARG A 50 -3.83 -3.95 -11.85
N VAL A 51 -3.59 -3.13 -12.86
CA VAL A 51 -3.09 -1.76 -12.71
C VAL A 51 -4.10 -0.80 -13.32
N LEU A 52 -4.24 0.38 -12.72
CA LEU A 52 -4.95 1.49 -13.30
C LEU A 52 -3.94 2.36 -14.03
N GLN A 53 -4.08 2.49 -15.34
CA GLN A 53 -3.33 3.44 -16.13
C GLN A 53 -4.03 4.79 -16.06
N LEU A 54 -3.33 5.81 -15.57
CA LEU A 54 -3.78 7.19 -15.69
C LEU A 54 -3.32 7.76 -17.04
N THR A 55 -4.28 8.25 -17.81
CA THR A 55 -4.08 9.02 -19.04
C THR A 55 -4.46 10.49 -18.79
N ASP A 56 -4.36 11.35 -19.80
CA ASP A 56 -4.74 12.77 -19.67
C ASP A 56 -6.22 12.99 -19.29
N THR A 57 -7.11 12.04 -19.59
CA THR A 57 -8.57 12.21 -19.44
C THR A 57 -9.29 10.98 -18.90
N ALA A 58 -8.57 9.90 -18.57
CA ALA A 58 -9.18 8.65 -18.12
C ALA A 58 -8.28 7.81 -17.22
N LEU A 59 -8.89 7.05 -16.33
CA LEU A 59 -8.30 5.87 -15.70
C LEU A 59 -8.74 4.63 -16.47
N VAL A 60 -7.76 3.91 -16.98
CA VAL A 60 -7.91 2.74 -17.84
C VAL A 60 -7.39 1.51 -17.10
N PRO A 61 -8.27 0.58 -16.67
CA PRO A 61 -7.82 -0.66 -16.05
C PRO A 61 -7.10 -1.56 -17.07
N VAL A 62 -5.94 -2.08 -16.67
CA VAL A 62 -5.17 -3.07 -17.43
C VAL A 62 -4.97 -4.30 -16.56
N SER A 63 -5.41 -5.44 -17.06
CA SER A 63 -5.42 -6.71 -16.36
C SER A 63 -4.40 -7.67 -16.97
N TYR A 64 -3.68 -8.39 -16.12
CA TYR A 64 -2.77 -9.45 -16.53
C TYR A 64 -3.38 -10.79 -16.15
N LEU A 65 -3.69 -11.59 -17.17
CA LEU A 65 -4.45 -12.83 -17.06
C LEU A 65 -3.55 -14.00 -17.41
N VAL A 66 -3.57 -15.08 -16.62
CA VAL A 66 -2.90 -16.34 -16.99
C VAL A 66 -3.93 -17.26 -17.66
N PRO A 67 -3.81 -17.56 -18.97
CA PRO A 67 -4.78 -18.38 -19.66
C PRO A 67 -4.92 -19.79 -19.05
N ARG A 68 -6.16 -20.20 -18.76
CA ARG A 68 -6.51 -21.55 -18.26
C ARG A 68 -7.67 -22.11 -19.06
N LYS A 69 -7.77 -23.45 -19.11
CA LYS A 69 -8.82 -24.16 -19.87
C LYS A 69 -10.21 -23.98 -19.26
N SER A 70 -10.29 -23.89 -17.93
CA SER A 70 -11.51 -23.67 -17.18
C SER A 70 -11.40 -22.34 -16.44
N VAL A 71 -12.42 -21.51 -16.55
CA VAL A 71 -12.62 -20.30 -15.73
C VAL A 71 -13.71 -20.50 -14.67
N GLN A 72 -14.28 -21.71 -14.58
CA GLN A 72 -15.30 -22.07 -13.60
C GLN A 72 -14.67 -22.55 -12.28
N ASP A 73 -13.43 -23.06 -12.34
CA ASP A 73 -12.70 -23.58 -11.19
C ASP A 73 -11.70 -22.55 -10.66
N PHE A 74 -11.52 -22.53 -9.34
CA PHE A 74 -10.49 -21.70 -8.73
C PHE A 74 -9.11 -22.35 -8.86
N HIS A 75 -8.12 -21.60 -9.36
CA HIS A 75 -6.75 -22.09 -9.59
C HIS A 75 -5.85 -21.74 -8.41
N GLU A 76 -5.81 -22.60 -7.39
CA GLU A 76 -5.02 -22.38 -6.16
C GLU A 76 -3.52 -22.18 -6.43
N ASP A 77 -3.00 -22.76 -7.51
CA ASP A 77 -1.61 -22.60 -7.90
C ASP A 77 -1.27 -21.18 -8.35
N LEU A 78 -2.23 -20.40 -8.86
CA LEU A 78 -1.99 -18.99 -9.22
C LEU A 78 -2.15 -18.04 -8.04
N PHE A 79 -2.93 -18.43 -7.04
CA PHE A 79 -3.42 -17.55 -5.99
C PHE A 79 -3.06 -18.08 -4.59
N PRO A 80 -1.77 -18.02 -4.20
CA PRO A 80 -1.41 -18.27 -2.82
C PRO A 80 -2.07 -17.24 -1.90
N ASP A 81 -2.29 -17.60 -0.64
CA ASP A 81 -2.89 -16.70 0.34
C ASP A 81 -2.15 -15.35 0.40
N CYS A 82 -2.91 -14.26 0.52
CA CYS A 82 -2.33 -12.91 0.58
C CYS A 82 -2.41 -12.36 2.01
N THR A 83 -1.78 -11.22 2.23
CA THR A 83 -1.97 -10.44 3.47
C THR A 83 -3.45 -10.16 3.68
N GLY A 84 -3.92 -10.38 4.91
CA GLY A 84 -5.29 -10.17 5.34
C GLY A 84 -5.69 -8.70 5.44
N THR A 85 -6.94 -8.50 5.84
CA THR A 85 -7.59 -7.18 5.97
C THR A 85 -7.57 -6.63 7.38
N LEU A 86 -7.07 -7.40 8.34
CA LEU A 86 -7.02 -7.04 9.75
C LEU A 86 -5.58 -6.74 10.17
N PRO A 87 -5.37 -5.71 10.99
CA PRO A 87 -4.06 -5.48 11.58
C PRO A 87 -3.67 -6.68 12.45
N ALA A 88 -2.38 -6.98 12.51
CA ALA A 88 -1.89 -8.04 13.39
C ALA A 88 -1.92 -7.60 14.86
N THR A 89 -1.65 -6.32 15.09
CA THR A 89 -1.48 -5.74 16.42
C THR A 89 -1.84 -4.26 16.44
N GLY A 90 -1.98 -3.69 17.62
CA GLY A 90 -2.17 -2.25 17.81
C GLY A 90 -0.84 -1.50 17.97
N ALA A 91 -0.89 -0.18 17.85
CA ALA A 91 0.29 0.67 18.03
C ALA A 91 1.04 0.39 19.35
N GLN A 92 0.35 0.36 20.49
CA GLN A 92 1.01 0.18 21.81
C GLN A 92 1.65 -1.19 21.97
N ALA A 93 0.99 -2.24 21.49
CA ALA A 93 1.53 -3.60 21.55
C ALA A 93 2.76 -3.75 20.65
N TRP A 94 2.74 -3.16 19.45
CA TRP A 94 3.91 -3.10 18.58
C TRP A 94 5.09 -2.36 19.25
N TRP A 95 4.84 -1.21 19.90
CA TRP A 95 5.87 -0.50 20.68
C TRP A 95 6.40 -1.31 21.87
N ALA A 96 5.59 -2.20 22.44
CA ALA A 96 6.00 -3.13 23.48
C ALA A 96 6.82 -4.33 22.95
N GLY A 97 7.11 -4.38 21.64
CA GLY A 97 7.91 -5.42 21.01
C GLY A 97 7.11 -6.56 20.38
N ASP A 98 5.79 -6.41 20.22
CA ASP A 98 4.99 -7.39 19.50
C ASP A 98 5.42 -7.48 18.03
N SER A 99 5.73 -8.70 17.59
CA SER A 99 6.22 -9.02 16.25
C SER A 99 5.23 -9.85 15.43
N GLN A 100 3.97 -9.94 15.85
CA GLN A 100 2.91 -10.63 15.11
C GLN A 100 2.83 -10.11 13.67
N GLN A 101 2.52 -11.02 12.74
CA GLN A 101 2.37 -10.72 11.33
C GLN A 101 0.89 -10.73 10.94
N VAL A 102 0.54 -9.93 9.94
CA VAL A 102 -0.83 -9.89 9.42
C VAL A 102 -1.24 -11.30 8.98
N GLY A 103 -2.39 -11.77 9.47
CA GLY A 103 -2.93 -13.07 9.11
C GLY A 103 -3.07 -13.22 7.59
N ARG A 104 -2.81 -14.42 7.06
CA ARG A 104 -2.96 -14.68 5.62
C ARG A 104 -4.39 -15.12 5.31
N VAL A 105 -4.92 -14.64 4.19
CA VAL A 105 -6.30 -14.92 3.75
C VAL A 105 -6.33 -15.49 2.35
N SER A 106 -7.27 -16.40 2.13
CA SER A 106 -7.48 -17.02 0.82
C SER A 106 -8.22 -16.07 -0.13
N LEU A 107 -7.78 -16.04 -1.40
CA LEU A 107 -8.49 -15.31 -2.46
C LEU A 107 -9.67 -16.11 -3.05
N HIS A 108 -9.81 -17.39 -2.66
CA HIS A 108 -10.89 -18.27 -3.12
C HIS A 108 -12.26 -17.66 -2.81
N PRO A 109 -13.17 -17.48 -3.80
CA PRO A 109 -14.44 -16.76 -3.60
C PRO A 109 -15.28 -17.25 -2.41
N ALA A 110 -15.38 -18.58 -2.21
CA ALA A 110 -16.12 -19.17 -1.08
C ALA A 110 -15.43 -19.04 0.30
N ARG A 111 -14.17 -18.62 0.37
CA ARG A 111 -13.37 -18.51 1.60
C ARG A 111 -12.86 -17.09 1.86
N ARG A 112 -13.41 -16.09 1.15
CA ARG A 112 -12.99 -14.70 1.31
C ARG A 112 -13.39 -14.19 2.70
N PRO A 113 -12.50 -13.46 3.39
CA PRO A 113 -12.81 -12.91 4.70
C PRO A 113 -13.93 -11.86 4.57
N THR A 114 -14.89 -11.93 5.49
CA THR A 114 -15.99 -10.97 5.62
C THR A 114 -15.70 -9.89 6.65
N GLU A 115 -14.74 -10.13 7.54
CA GLU A 115 -14.35 -9.18 8.58
C GLU A 115 -13.62 -7.97 7.98
N THR A 116 -14.05 -6.79 8.42
CA THR A 116 -13.47 -5.51 8.03
C THR A 116 -12.99 -4.78 9.27
N PHE A 117 -11.79 -4.23 9.20
CA PHE A 117 -11.31 -3.30 10.20
C PHE A 117 -11.83 -1.89 9.88
N SER A 118 -12.23 -1.18 10.93
CA SER A 118 -12.47 0.26 10.88
C SER A 118 -11.65 0.88 11.98
N SER A 119 -10.74 1.78 11.61
CA SER A 119 -9.91 2.46 12.58
C SER A 119 -10.78 3.41 13.43
N PRO A 120 -10.52 3.55 14.73
CA PRO A 120 -11.33 4.37 15.63
C PRO A 120 -11.29 5.84 15.20
N VAL A 121 -12.39 6.57 15.44
CA VAL A 121 -12.44 8.01 15.17
C VAL A 121 -11.49 8.74 16.10
N ILE A 122 -10.59 9.53 15.54
CA ILE A 122 -9.62 10.29 16.31
C ILE A 122 -10.36 11.47 16.96
N ALA A 123 -10.60 11.39 18.27
CA ALA A 123 -11.11 12.53 19.02
C ALA A 123 -10.03 13.62 19.04
N CYS A 124 -10.27 14.71 18.31
CA CYS A 124 -9.35 15.85 18.27
C CYS A 124 -9.33 16.55 19.64
N THR A 125 -8.44 16.11 20.54
CA THR A 125 -7.97 16.98 21.61
C THR A 125 -7.17 18.10 20.97
N ARG A 126 -7.75 19.30 20.91
CA ARG A 126 -7.04 20.53 20.53
C ARG A 126 -5.83 20.66 21.45
N LEU A 127 -4.65 20.28 20.96
CA LEU A 127 -3.39 20.55 21.64
C LEU A 127 -3.20 22.07 21.69
N ARG A 128 -3.60 22.68 22.80
CA ARG A 128 -3.10 24.01 23.17
C ARG A 128 -1.60 23.85 23.39
N ALA A 129 -0.81 24.59 22.63
CA ALA A 129 0.60 24.79 22.92
C ALA A 129 0.71 25.32 24.36
N ALA A 130 1.26 24.51 25.25
CA ALA A 130 1.71 24.97 26.56
C ALA A 130 3.16 25.41 26.38
N ASP A 131 3.30 26.72 26.24
CA ASP A 131 4.53 27.47 26.38
C ASP A 131 4.94 27.42 27.86
N ALA A 132 6.04 26.75 28.19
CA ALA A 132 6.71 26.85 29.48
C ALA A 132 8.17 26.40 29.34
N GLY A 133 9.07 27.38 29.41
CA GLY A 133 10.52 27.19 29.50
C GLY A 133 11.00 26.57 30.83
N PRO A 134 12.33 26.41 30.98
CA PRO A 134 12.94 25.35 31.75
C PRO A 134 13.09 25.68 33.24
N ALA A 135 13.11 24.63 34.07
CA ALA A 135 13.60 24.71 35.44
C ALA A 135 14.74 23.70 35.62
N ASP A 136 15.95 24.24 35.74
CA ASP A 136 17.13 23.58 36.29
C ASP A 136 16.94 23.24 37.78
N ALA A 137 17.45 22.09 38.22
CA ALA A 137 18.38 21.96 39.36
C ALA A 137 18.58 20.48 39.78
N ASP A 138 19.71 19.95 39.32
CA ASP A 138 20.82 19.38 40.11
C ASP A 138 20.67 18.30 41.21
N ARG A 139 21.57 17.30 41.03
CA ARG A 139 22.35 16.50 42.02
C ARG A 139 21.63 15.38 42.80
N SER A 140 22.22 14.22 43.11
CA SER A 140 23.55 13.61 42.92
C SER A 140 23.53 12.19 43.56
N GLY A 141 24.40 11.26 43.12
CA GLY A 141 24.85 10.08 43.90
C GLY A 141 24.67 8.74 43.19
N SER A 142 25.59 8.31 42.31
CA SER A 142 26.74 7.41 42.60
C SER A 142 26.40 6.05 43.23
N GLY A 143 26.64 4.96 42.49
CA GLY A 143 26.62 3.59 42.99
C GLY A 143 27.05 2.58 41.93
N TYR A 144 28.35 2.51 41.69
CA TYR A 144 29.02 1.47 40.89
C TYR A 144 28.77 0.07 41.46
N SER A 145 28.63 -0.94 40.60
CA SER A 145 29.34 -2.23 40.69
C SER A 145 28.93 -3.21 39.57
N SER A 146 29.88 -3.49 38.68
CA SER A 146 30.09 -4.78 38.02
C SER A 146 31.56 -5.15 38.26
N PRO A 147 31.93 -6.44 38.40
CA PRO A 147 32.45 -7.13 37.20
C PRO A 147 32.15 -8.65 37.09
N SER A 148 32.18 -9.12 35.83
CA SER A 148 32.83 -10.32 35.23
C SER A 148 33.18 -11.54 36.15
N SER A 149 33.16 -12.82 35.74
CA SER A 149 33.33 -13.49 34.44
C SER A 149 33.30 -15.03 34.58
N LEU A 150 33.06 -15.72 33.45
CA LEU A 150 33.57 -17.05 33.00
C LEU A 150 33.10 -18.36 33.68
N ALA A 151 32.44 -19.23 32.87
CA ALA A 151 32.98 -20.51 32.42
C ALA A 151 32.00 -21.26 31.47
N SER A 152 32.51 -21.74 30.33
CA SER A 152 31.95 -22.83 29.49
C SER A 152 32.53 -24.18 29.94
N PRO A 153 31.99 -25.37 29.56
CA PRO A 153 32.10 -25.96 28.20
C PRO A 153 30.77 -26.66 27.79
N GLY A 154 30.56 -27.29 26.62
CA GLY A 154 31.39 -27.73 25.50
C GLY A 154 30.49 -28.39 24.43
N SER A 155 31.05 -28.54 23.24
CA SER A 155 30.41 -28.85 21.96
C SER A 155 29.87 -30.29 21.79
N ALA A 156 28.86 -30.45 20.94
CA ALA A 156 28.75 -31.57 19.99
C ALA A 156 27.86 -31.21 18.79
N ALA A 157 28.37 -31.48 17.59
CA ALA A 157 27.74 -31.27 16.30
C ALA A 157 26.98 -32.53 15.83
N THR A 158 25.95 -32.36 15.00
CA THR A 158 25.49 -33.26 13.91
C THR A 158 24.20 -32.67 13.31
N SER A 159 24.24 -32.07 12.13
CA SER A 159 24.04 -32.64 10.79
C SER A 159 22.56 -32.78 10.35
N LEU A 160 22.29 -32.14 9.21
CA LEU A 160 21.08 -32.12 8.41
C LEU A 160 20.61 -33.53 7.99
N SER A 161 19.30 -33.73 7.92
CA SER A 161 18.69 -34.66 6.95
C SER A 161 17.22 -34.35 6.71
N ALA A 162 16.84 -34.35 5.43
CA ALA A 162 15.50 -34.20 4.90
C ALA A 162 14.76 -35.54 4.77
N SER A 163 13.43 -35.53 4.87
CA SER A 163 12.45 -36.36 4.11
C SER A 163 11.03 -36.07 4.66
N THR A 164 10.14 -35.39 3.93
CA THR A 164 9.15 -35.91 2.95
C THR A 164 8.27 -37.07 3.43
N GLY A 165 7.02 -36.75 3.77
CA GLY A 165 5.88 -37.70 3.78
C GLY A 165 4.99 -37.50 2.54
N PRO A 166 4.27 -38.52 2.05
CA PRO A 166 3.61 -38.48 0.75
C PRO A 166 2.19 -37.94 0.85
N SER A 167 1.82 -37.02 -0.03
CA SER A 167 0.41 -36.75 -0.38
C SER A 167 0.14 -37.32 -1.77
N SER A 168 -0.79 -38.26 -1.82
CA SER A 168 -1.34 -38.94 -3.00
C SER A 168 -1.69 -37.97 -4.12
N GLY A 169 -0.98 -38.07 -5.25
CA GLY A 169 -1.24 -37.32 -6.47
C GLY A 169 -1.81 -38.20 -7.58
N PHE A 170 -2.88 -37.72 -8.20
CA PHE A 170 -3.32 -38.16 -9.52
C PHE A 170 -2.16 -38.07 -10.51
N ALA A 171 -1.90 -39.14 -11.25
CA ALA A 171 -0.78 -39.24 -12.17
C ALA A 171 -0.99 -38.33 -13.40
N SER A 172 -0.12 -37.31 -13.54
CA SER A 172 0.03 -36.57 -14.79
C SER A 172 1.01 -37.26 -15.74
N SER A 173 0.72 -37.14 -17.04
CA SER A 173 1.32 -37.91 -18.13
C SER A 173 2.86 -37.78 -18.23
N PRO A 174 3.62 -38.86 -18.57
CA PRO A 174 5.08 -38.89 -18.50
C PRO A 174 5.83 -37.92 -19.43
N SER A 175 5.16 -37.43 -20.48
CA SER A 175 5.81 -36.59 -21.51
C SER A 175 6.09 -35.15 -21.09
N GLN A 176 5.46 -34.64 -20.01
CA GLN A 176 5.71 -33.27 -19.52
C GLN A 176 6.84 -33.16 -18.49
N LYS A 177 7.21 -34.25 -17.81
CA LYS A 177 8.28 -34.23 -16.77
C LYS A 177 9.69 -34.15 -17.36
N SER A 178 9.90 -34.67 -18.58
CA SER A 178 11.20 -34.71 -19.24
C SER A 178 11.79 -33.31 -19.51
N LEU A 179 10.96 -32.36 -19.96
CA LEU A 179 11.42 -30.99 -20.28
C LEU A 179 11.62 -30.10 -19.04
N GLN A 180 10.89 -30.36 -17.94
CA GLN A 180 11.04 -29.60 -16.69
C GLN A 180 12.35 -29.93 -15.96
N SER A 181 12.93 -31.11 -16.20
CA SER A 181 14.21 -31.52 -15.60
C SER A 181 15.43 -30.78 -16.17
N ILE A 182 15.32 -30.22 -17.38
CA ILE A 182 16.41 -29.54 -18.11
C ILE A 182 16.33 -28.01 -17.96
N LEU A 183 15.12 -27.45 -17.81
CA LEU A 183 14.88 -26.00 -17.84
C LEU A 183 14.57 -25.38 -16.47
N GLY A 184 14.59 -26.17 -15.40
CA GLY A 184 14.18 -25.74 -14.06
C GLY A 184 12.66 -25.49 -13.94
N PRO A 185 12.17 -25.14 -12.74
CA PRO A 185 10.77 -24.81 -12.54
C PRO A 185 10.42 -23.55 -13.34
N SER A 186 9.56 -23.71 -14.35
CA SER A 186 9.04 -22.58 -15.12
C SER A 186 8.10 -21.73 -14.26
N SER A 187 8.21 -20.41 -14.33
CA SER A 187 7.25 -19.49 -13.69
C SER A 187 5.80 -19.84 -14.02
N ARG A 188 4.93 -19.77 -13.00
CA ARG A 188 3.47 -19.93 -13.13
C ARG A 188 2.82 -18.79 -13.92
N PHE A 189 3.53 -17.67 -14.09
CA PHE A 189 3.07 -16.48 -14.78
C PHE A 189 3.67 -16.34 -16.19
N ARG A 190 4.52 -17.26 -16.65
CA ARG A 190 5.22 -17.17 -17.96
C ARG A 190 4.32 -16.99 -19.18
N HIS A 191 3.03 -17.30 -19.05
CA HIS A 191 2.03 -17.16 -20.09
C HIS A 191 1.01 -16.05 -19.80
N ALA A 192 1.28 -15.20 -18.81
CA ALA A 192 0.42 -14.08 -18.48
C ALA A 192 0.34 -13.11 -19.66
N GLN A 193 -0.86 -12.61 -19.92
CA GLN A 193 -1.13 -11.68 -21.02
C GLN A 193 -1.74 -10.41 -20.44
N GLY A 194 -1.11 -9.28 -20.73
CA GLY A 194 -1.64 -7.97 -20.37
C GLY A 194 -2.71 -7.53 -21.36
N ARG A 195 -3.89 -7.14 -20.86
CA ARG A 195 -5.03 -6.71 -21.65
C ARG A 195 -5.63 -5.43 -21.05
N VAL A 196 -5.82 -4.42 -21.90
CA VAL A 196 -6.66 -3.26 -21.57
C VAL A 196 -8.12 -3.74 -21.47
N LEU A 197 -8.76 -3.46 -20.33
CA LEU A 197 -10.16 -3.85 -20.13
C LEU A 197 -11.10 -3.07 -21.05
N HIS A 198 -12.31 -3.59 -21.23
CA HIS A 198 -13.34 -2.99 -22.09
C HIS A 198 -13.64 -1.53 -21.68
N ARG A 199 -13.98 -0.67 -22.64
CA ARG A 199 -14.22 0.77 -22.40
C ARG A 199 -15.27 1.06 -21.34
N ASP A 200 -16.24 0.18 -21.16
CA ASP A 200 -17.29 0.31 -20.14
C ASP A 200 -16.75 0.18 -18.70
N THR A 201 -15.50 -0.27 -18.54
CA THR A 201 -14.80 -0.34 -17.24
C THR A 201 -13.94 0.90 -16.96
N HIS A 202 -13.82 1.82 -17.93
CA HIS A 202 -12.96 2.98 -17.80
C HIS A 202 -13.68 4.09 -17.03
N LEU A 203 -12.94 4.85 -16.22
CA LEU A 203 -13.43 6.13 -15.70
C LEU A 203 -12.91 7.22 -16.62
N THR A 204 -13.79 7.85 -17.40
CA THR A 204 -13.42 8.82 -18.44
C THR A 204 -13.91 10.23 -18.11
N ASN A 205 -13.46 11.23 -18.89
CA ASN A 205 -13.73 12.65 -18.64
C ASN A 205 -13.15 13.15 -17.31
N LEU A 206 -11.99 12.61 -16.91
CA LEU A 206 -11.18 13.19 -15.84
C LEU A 206 -10.69 14.56 -16.27
N ARG A 207 -10.77 15.53 -15.36
CA ARG A 207 -10.40 16.92 -15.61
C ARG A 207 -9.56 17.46 -14.47
N GLY A 208 -8.71 18.42 -14.81
CA GLY A 208 -7.85 19.10 -13.85
C GLY A 208 -6.96 18.12 -13.11
N LEU A 209 -6.36 17.15 -13.79
CA LEU A 209 -5.39 16.25 -13.16
C LEU A 209 -4.14 17.03 -12.75
N SER A 210 -3.66 16.80 -11.52
CA SER A 210 -2.33 17.29 -11.14
C SER A 210 -1.29 16.37 -11.77
N LEU A 211 -0.57 16.89 -12.76
CA LEU A 211 0.53 16.16 -13.42
C LEU A 211 1.91 16.61 -12.89
N THR A 212 1.95 17.46 -11.86
CA THR A 212 3.17 17.92 -11.19
C THR A 212 3.48 17.08 -9.96
N THR A 213 3.24 15.77 -10.06
CA THR A 213 3.55 14.81 -9.01
C THR A 213 5.04 14.92 -8.63
N PRO A 214 5.38 15.17 -7.35
CA PRO A 214 6.76 15.08 -6.88
C PRO A 214 7.37 13.72 -7.26
N GLY A 215 8.64 13.69 -7.68
CA GLY A 215 9.28 12.46 -8.14
C GLY A 215 9.35 11.33 -7.11
N GLU A 216 9.05 11.64 -5.84
CA GLU A 216 9.09 10.69 -4.71
C GLU A 216 7.78 9.93 -4.47
N CYS A 217 6.67 10.25 -5.17
CA CYS A 217 5.39 9.58 -4.94
C CYS A 217 4.76 8.97 -6.21
N ASP A 218 3.87 8.00 -6.03
CA ASP A 218 3.19 7.29 -7.12
C ASP A 218 2.15 8.17 -7.87
N GLY A 219 1.92 9.39 -7.37
CA GLY A 219 0.98 10.37 -7.89
C GLY A 219 -0.47 10.12 -7.57
N PHE A 220 -0.88 8.86 -7.48
CA PHE A 220 -2.21 8.48 -7.05
C PHE A 220 -2.20 7.06 -6.49
N CYS A 221 -3.23 6.69 -5.73
CA CYS A 221 -3.32 5.34 -5.18
C CYS A 221 -4.76 4.82 -5.16
N ALA A 222 -4.87 3.49 -5.20
CA ALA A 222 -6.15 2.79 -5.16
C ALA A 222 -6.18 1.78 -4.02
N ASN A 223 -7.34 1.62 -3.43
CA ASN A 223 -7.66 0.48 -2.59
C ASN A 223 -8.63 -0.45 -3.33
N ARG A 224 -9.23 -1.42 -2.63
CA ARG A 224 -10.13 -2.40 -3.26
C ARG A 224 -11.48 -1.84 -3.72
N GLN A 225 -11.83 -0.62 -3.35
CA GLN A 225 -13.11 0.03 -3.68
C GLN A 225 -12.93 1.32 -4.50
N ARG A 226 -11.88 2.09 -4.23
CA ARG A 226 -11.76 3.47 -4.66
C ARG A 226 -10.35 3.81 -5.12
N VAL A 227 -10.26 4.88 -5.88
CA VAL A 227 -9.01 5.52 -6.29
C VAL A 227 -9.02 6.99 -5.85
N ALA A 228 -7.90 7.46 -5.30
CA ALA A 228 -7.69 8.84 -4.89
C ALA A 228 -6.68 9.50 -5.84
N LEU A 229 -7.08 10.59 -6.47
CA LEU A 229 -6.35 11.31 -7.52
C LEU A 229 -6.21 12.79 -7.17
N PRO A 230 -5.00 13.34 -6.98
CA PRO A 230 -4.77 14.77 -6.87
C PRO A 230 -5.20 15.50 -8.14
N LEU A 231 -5.90 16.62 -7.94
CA LEU A 231 -6.31 17.53 -9.00
C LEU A 231 -5.47 18.82 -8.94
N LEU A 232 -5.23 19.40 -10.11
CA LEU A 232 -4.60 20.70 -10.30
C LEU A 232 -5.59 21.78 -9.89
N SER A 233 -5.60 22.12 -8.60
CA SER A 233 -6.41 23.20 -8.05
C SER A 233 -5.63 23.98 -6.99
N ALA A 234 -5.91 25.29 -6.89
CA ALA A 234 -5.50 26.06 -5.74
C ALA A 234 -6.15 25.45 -4.48
N GLY A 235 -5.34 24.91 -3.57
CA GLY A 235 -5.80 24.25 -2.34
C GLY A 235 -5.82 22.71 -2.36
N GLY A 236 -5.21 22.06 -3.36
CA GLY A 236 -4.96 20.61 -3.37
C GLY A 236 -6.22 19.76 -3.26
N GLN A 237 -7.09 19.87 -4.26
CA GLN A 237 -8.24 18.99 -4.35
C GLN A 237 -7.82 17.55 -4.67
N ILE A 238 -8.55 16.58 -4.14
CA ILE A 238 -8.36 15.16 -4.45
C ILE A 238 -9.70 14.58 -4.89
N ALA A 239 -9.78 14.04 -6.10
CA ALA A 239 -10.91 13.24 -6.53
C ALA A 239 -10.84 11.86 -5.89
N VAL A 240 -11.96 11.37 -5.35
CA VAL A 240 -12.10 10.00 -4.84
C VAL A 240 -13.20 9.32 -5.64
N LEU A 241 -12.81 8.38 -6.50
CA LEU A 241 -13.71 7.75 -7.46
C LEU A 241 -13.95 6.28 -7.09
N GLU A 242 -15.20 5.82 -7.24
CA GLU A 242 -15.58 4.43 -7.00
C GLU A 242 -15.20 3.56 -8.21
N LEU A 243 -14.40 2.52 -7.98
CA LEU A 243 -14.02 1.56 -9.02
C LEU A 243 -15.22 0.70 -9.47
N SER A 244 -16.26 0.58 -8.64
CA SER A 244 -17.50 -0.14 -8.97
C SER A 244 -18.47 0.68 -9.82
N LYS A 245 -18.17 1.95 -10.10
CA LYS A 245 -19.03 2.86 -10.90
C LYS A 245 -18.24 3.40 -12.11
N PRO A 246 -17.78 2.53 -13.01
CA PRO A 246 -17.09 2.99 -14.21
C PRO A 246 -18.04 3.76 -15.13
N GLY A 247 -17.47 4.45 -16.11
CA GLY A 247 -18.19 5.23 -17.09
C GLY A 247 -17.64 6.66 -17.23
N ARG A 248 -18.40 7.48 -17.95
CA ARG A 248 -18.06 8.88 -18.17
C ARG A 248 -18.45 9.71 -16.95
N LEU A 249 -17.46 10.37 -16.34
CA LEU A 249 -17.71 11.33 -15.27
C LEU A 249 -18.50 12.54 -15.80
N PRO A 250 -19.33 13.17 -14.97
CA PRO A 250 -20.14 14.30 -15.38
C PRO A 250 -19.26 15.47 -15.85
N ASP A 251 -19.82 16.34 -16.69
CA ASP A 251 -19.13 17.56 -17.13
C ASP A 251 -19.03 18.62 -16.02
N THR A 252 -19.83 18.47 -14.97
CA THR A 252 -19.77 19.27 -13.74
C THR A 252 -18.65 18.79 -12.82
N ALA A 253 -18.29 19.61 -11.83
CA ALA A 253 -17.30 19.22 -10.83
C ALA A 253 -17.75 17.95 -10.08
N VAL A 254 -16.88 16.93 -10.05
CA VAL A 254 -17.07 15.76 -9.21
C VAL A 254 -16.82 16.13 -7.74
N PRO A 255 -17.50 15.49 -6.78
CA PRO A 255 -17.18 15.66 -5.35
C PRO A 255 -15.72 15.30 -5.06
N THR A 256 -15.05 16.14 -4.27
CA THR A 256 -13.61 16.03 -3.95
C THR A 256 -13.33 16.15 -2.46
N ILE A 257 -12.13 15.81 -2.04
CA ILE A 257 -11.56 16.30 -0.79
C ILE A 257 -10.91 17.66 -1.05
N GLN A 258 -11.10 18.61 -0.14
CA GLN A 258 -10.41 19.90 -0.15
C GLN A 258 -9.31 19.90 0.91
N ASN A 259 -8.07 19.56 0.52
CA ASN A 259 -6.93 19.48 1.44
C ASN A 259 -6.54 20.83 2.05
N GLY A 260 -6.77 21.93 1.32
CA GLY A 260 -6.41 23.30 1.71
C GLY A 260 -4.96 23.68 1.41
N ALA A 261 -4.12 22.73 0.97
CA ALA A 261 -2.75 22.93 0.52
C ALA A 261 -2.44 21.91 -0.59
N ALA A 262 -1.47 22.22 -1.45
CA ALA A 262 -1.01 21.29 -2.50
C ALA A 262 -0.62 19.94 -1.88
N VAL A 263 -0.95 18.86 -2.59
CA VAL A 263 -0.74 17.48 -2.14
C VAL A 263 0.66 17.05 -2.54
N ALA A 264 1.48 16.69 -1.55
CA ALA A 264 2.82 16.16 -1.78
C ALA A 264 2.79 14.63 -1.94
N ASP A 265 2.03 13.94 -1.09
CA ASP A 265 1.86 12.48 -1.13
C ASP A 265 0.52 12.08 -0.49
N LEU A 266 0.00 10.90 -0.82
CA LEU A 266 -1.20 10.35 -0.21
C LEU A 266 -1.19 8.82 -0.21
N CYS A 267 -1.76 8.22 0.83
CA CYS A 267 -1.91 6.78 0.91
C CYS A 267 -3.20 6.37 1.61
N TRP A 268 -3.77 5.25 1.18
CA TRP A 268 -4.88 4.60 1.87
C TRP A 268 -4.35 3.82 3.09
N ASP A 269 -5.14 3.77 4.15
CA ASP A 269 -4.90 2.84 5.25
C ASP A 269 -5.05 1.40 4.72
N PRO A 270 -4.08 0.50 4.96
CA PRO A 270 -4.12 -0.87 4.44
C PRO A 270 -5.26 -1.71 5.04
N PHE A 271 -5.76 -1.32 6.21
CA PHE A 271 -6.80 -2.06 6.94
C PHE A 271 -8.17 -1.36 6.89
N ASP A 272 -8.20 -0.03 6.92
CA ASP A 272 -9.43 0.78 6.80
C ASP A 272 -9.58 1.42 5.39
N LEU A 273 -10.46 0.84 4.57
CA LEU A 273 -10.73 1.32 3.20
C LEU A 273 -11.32 2.73 3.12
N ARG A 274 -11.77 3.28 4.24
CA ARG A 274 -12.39 4.59 4.31
C ARG A 274 -11.41 5.64 4.83
N ARG A 275 -10.20 5.28 5.23
CA ARG A 275 -9.22 6.23 5.74
C ARG A 275 -8.13 6.52 4.71
N LEU A 276 -7.97 7.79 4.38
CA LEU A 276 -6.93 8.31 3.50
C LEU A 276 -6.04 9.30 4.26
N ALA A 277 -4.73 9.09 4.24
CA ALA A 277 -3.76 10.07 4.70
C ALA A 277 -3.26 10.92 3.54
N VAL A 278 -3.20 12.23 3.73
CA VAL A 278 -2.76 13.21 2.73
C VAL A 278 -1.70 14.10 3.34
N ALA A 279 -0.49 14.06 2.80
CA ALA A 279 0.59 14.98 3.14
C ALA A 279 0.46 16.26 2.29
N GLY A 280 0.34 17.40 2.95
CA GLY A 280 0.33 18.71 2.31
C GLY A 280 1.71 19.34 2.25
N GLU A 281 1.93 20.22 1.26
CA GLU A 281 3.12 21.07 1.21
C GLU A 281 3.18 22.09 2.37
N ASP A 282 2.09 22.25 3.13
CA ASP A 282 2.01 23.12 4.31
C ASP A 282 2.49 22.45 5.61
N ALA A 283 3.37 21.45 5.50
CA ALA A 283 3.97 20.68 6.60
C ALA A 283 2.96 19.93 7.50
N LYS A 284 1.74 19.67 6.99
CA LYS A 284 0.67 18.99 7.73
C LYS A 284 0.23 17.72 7.03
N ILE A 285 -0.12 16.73 7.82
CA ILE A 285 -0.79 15.52 7.34
C ILE A 285 -2.26 15.61 7.75
N ARG A 286 -3.15 15.43 6.79
CA ARG A 286 -4.60 15.41 7.02
C ARG A 286 -5.11 14.00 6.81
N LEU A 287 -5.86 13.51 7.80
CA LEU A 287 -6.55 12.23 7.72
C LEU A 287 -7.99 12.48 7.31
N TRP A 288 -8.44 11.76 6.29
CA TRP A 288 -9.77 11.91 5.71
C TRP A 288 -10.54 10.61 5.85
N ARG A 289 -11.79 10.71 6.32
CA ARG A 289 -12.72 9.59 6.34
C ARG A 289 -13.71 9.72 5.19
N ILE A 290 -13.70 8.75 4.29
CA ILE A 290 -14.60 8.72 3.16
C ILE A 290 -15.92 8.07 3.57
N PRO A 291 -17.08 8.69 3.29
CA PRO A 291 -18.38 8.09 3.54
C PRO A 291 -18.60 6.79 2.75
N GLU A 292 -19.46 5.93 3.27
CA GLU A 292 -19.90 4.73 2.58
C GLU A 292 -20.58 5.06 1.23
N GLY A 293 -20.20 4.34 0.18
CA GLY A 293 -20.76 4.49 -1.16
C GLY A 293 -20.23 5.65 -2.01
N GLY A 294 -19.32 6.48 -1.49
CA GLY A 294 -18.67 7.54 -2.27
C GLY A 294 -18.64 8.90 -1.58
N LEU A 295 -17.94 9.84 -2.20
CA LEU A 295 -18.17 11.25 -1.96
C LEU A 295 -19.47 11.67 -2.66
N ARG A 296 -20.39 12.30 -1.91
CA ARG A 296 -21.59 12.94 -2.47
C ARG A 296 -21.44 14.46 -2.58
N GLU A 297 -20.62 15.02 -1.69
CA GLU A 297 -20.27 16.43 -1.62
C GLU A 297 -18.78 16.59 -1.33
N THR A 298 -18.27 17.81 -1.49
CA THR A 298 -16.86 18.09 -1.19
C THR A 298 -16.60 18.01 0.30
N LEU A 299 -15.70 17.12 0.73
CA LEU A 299 -15.22 17.07 2.10
C LEU A 299 -14.24 18.20 2.36
N ARG A 300 -14.56 19.06 3.33
CA ARG A 300 -13.73 20.22 3.70
C ARG A 300 -13.06 20.07 5.06
N GLU A 301 -13.61 19.21 5.90
CA GLU A 301 -13.12 18.98 7.25
C GLU A 301 -12.45 17.61 7.32
N PRO A 302 -11.14 17.54 7.61
CA PRO A 302 -10.46 16.27 7.84
C PRO A 302 -10.88 15.69 9.21
N GLU A 303 -10.80 14.36 9.33
CA GLU A 303 -11.00 13.65 10.61
C GLU A 303 -9.95 14.10 11.65
N ALA A 304 -8.71 14.27 11.22
CA ALA A 304 -7.63 14.78 12.06
C ALA A 304 -6.55 15.50 11.24
N VAL A 305 -5.80 16.37 11.91
CA VAL A 305 -4.64 17.07 11.33
C VAL A 305 -3.44 16.84 12.23
N LEU A 306 -2.43 16.14 11.69
CA LEU A 306 -1.16 15.93 12.37
C LEU A 306 -0.24 17.11 12.09
N ARG A 307 0.34 17.66 13.16
CA ARG A 307 1.19 18.86 13.14
C ARG A 307 2.47 18.53 13.88
N GLY A 308 3.61 18.83 13.28
CA GLY A 308 4.91 18.64 13.92
C GLY A 308 6.08 18.90 12.97
N HIS A 309 5.95 18.53 11.70
CA HIS A 309 6.91 18.93 10.67
C HIS A 309 6.95 20.45 10.50
N SER A 310 8.14 20.99 10.25
CA SER A 310 8.35 22.43 10.02
C SER A 310 8.45 22.79 8.55
N GLU A 311 8.67 21.82 7.68
CA GLU A 311 8.87 22.00 6.25
C GLU A 311 8.03 21.01 5.44
N LYS A 312 8.09 21.13 4.11
CA LYS A 312 7.39 20.25 3.16
C LYS A 312 7.61 18.77 3.51
N ILE A 313 6.52 18.00 3.49
CA ILE A 313 6.52 16.55 3.66
C ILE A 313 6.72 15.91 2.29
N TYR A 314 7.59 14.91 2.20
CA TYR A 314 7.87 14.20 0.95
C TYR A 314 7.07 12.91 0.82
N SER A 315 7.02 12.12 1.89
CA SER A 315 6.29 10.87 1.88
C SER A 315 5.50 10.63 3.14
N VAL A 316 4.39 9.90 2.99
CA VAL A 316 3.54 9.41 4.08
C VAL A 316 3.16 7.96 3.83
N ARG A 317 3.39 7.06 4.81
CA ARG A 317 3.08 5.63 4.68
C ARG A 317 2.47 5.08 5.97
N PHE A 318 1.39 4.33 5.84
CA PHE A 318 0.85 3.54 6.95
C PHE A 318 1.77 2.36 7.25
N HIS A 319 1.80 1.99 8.53
CA HIS A 319 2.49 0.79 8.95
C HIS A 319 1.76 -0.46 8.39
N PRO A 320 2.49 -1.42 7.79
CA PRO A 320 1.87 -2.52 7.05
C PRO A 320 1.32 -3.65 7.94
N VAL A 321 1.51 -3.58 9.26
CA VAL A 321 1.19 -4.67 10.20
C VAL A 321 0.34 -4.20 11.38
N ALA A 322 0.86 -3.27 12.16
CA ALA A 322 0.14 -2.61 13.25
C ALA A 322 -0.88 -1.56 12.75
N SER A 323 -2.03 -1.47 13.41
CA SER A 323 -3.02 -0.42 13.16
C SER A 323 -2.58 0.93 13.71
N ASP A 324 -3.13 2.01 13.14
CA ASP A 324 -3.01 3.38 13.64
C ASP A 324 -1.57 3.91 13.79
N LEU A 325 -0.61 3.33 13.06
CA LEU A 325 0.73 3.85 12.93
C LEU A 325 0.97 4.38 11.51
N LEU A 326 1.56 5.57 11.45
CA LEU A 326 1.89 6.26 10.20
C LEU A 326 3.31 6.81 10.31
N VAL A 327 4.10 6.72 9.24
CA VAL A 327 5.40 7.37 9.14
C VAL A 327 5.36 8.48 8.09
N SER A 328 6.09 9.56 8.34
CA SER A 328 6.31 10.62 7.36
C SER A 328 7.76 11.09 7.33
N SER A 329 8.24 11.46 6.15
CA SER A 329 9.54 12.10 5.93
C SER A 329 9.37 13.53 5.43
N SER A 330 10.28 14.42 5.80
CA SER A 330 10.18 15.83 5.47
C SER A 330 11.53 16.45 5.14
N TYR A 331 11.47 17.56 4.42
CA TYR A 331 12.58 18.46 4.17
C TYR A 331 13.19 19.06 5.45
N ASP A 332 12.49 18.97 6.60
CA ASP A 332 13.05 19.34 7.90
C ASP A 332 14.10 18.36 8.45
N MET A 333 14.54 17.39 7.63
CA MET A 333 15.54 16.36 7.95
C MET A 333 15.08 15.42 9.07
N THR A 334 13.77 15.29 9.29
CA THR A 334 13.21 14.36 10.27
C THR A 334 12.30 13.33 9.62
N VAL A 335 12.31 12.13 10.20
CA VAL A 335 11.26 11.13 9.99
C VAL A 335 10.44 11.06 11.26
N ARG A 336 9.12 11.19 11.15
CA ARG A 336 8.21 11.14 12.29
C ARG A 336 7.32 9.93 12.21
N ILE A 337 7.11 9.28 13.35
CA ILE A 337 6.16 8.20 13.53
C ILE A 337 5.00 8.74 14.35
N TRP A 338 3.79 8.59 13.82
CA TRP A 338 2.55 9.09 14.39
C TRP A 338 1.71 7.94 14.91
N GLU A 339 1.17 8.11 16.10
CA GLU A 339 0.18 7.20 16.67
C GLU A 339 -1.19 7.86 16.55
N LEU A 340 -1.97 7.38 15.58
CA LEU A 340 -3.20 8.03 15.14
C LEU A 340 -4.31 7.92 16.18
N SER A 341 -4.43 6.77 16.85
CA SER A 341 -5.39 6.54 17.94
C SER A 341 -5.20 7.50 19.11
N ALA A 342 -3.96 7.89 19.38
CA ALA A 342 -3.60 8.86 20.42
C ALA A 342 -3.51 10.30 19.89
N GLY A 343 -3.64 10.51 18.58
CA GLY A 343 -3.55 11.83 17.95
C GLY A 343 -2.22 12.54 18.17
N ARG A 344 -1.12 11.81 18.36
CA ARG A 344 0.18 12.37 18.77
C ARG A 344 1.33 11.85 17.91
N GLU A 345 2.43 12.60 17.95
CA GLU A 345 3.73 12.10 17.52
C GLU A 345 4.27 11.09 18.55
N ALA A 346 4.59 9.90 18.08
CA ALA A 346 5.13 8.82 18.91
C ALA A 346 6.67 8.86 18.95
N SER A 347 7.32 9.24 17.85
CA SER A 347 8.78 9.33 17.77
C SER A 347 9.23 10.28 16.67
N CYS A 348 10.36 10.95 16.91
CA CYS A 348 11.04 11.82 15.97
C CYS A 348 12.45 11.28 15.72
N LEU A 349 12.70 10.77 14.52
CA LEU A 349 14.02 10.31 14.10
C LEU A 349 14.78 11.50 13.51
N ARG A 350 15.93 11.79 14.12
CA ARG A 350 16.82 12.90 13.77
C ARG A 350 18.22 12.37 13.47
N GLY A 351 19.04 13.19 12.83
CA GLY A 351 20.43 12.86 12.49
C GLY A 351 20.68 12.74 10.98
N HIS A 352 19.65 12.93 10.15
CA HIS A 352 19.82 13.11 8.72
C HIS A 352 20.54 14.44 8.45
N THR A 353 21.58 14.38 7.62
CA THR A 353 22.42 15.55 7.28
C THR A 353 22.01 16.21 5.96
N ASP A 354 21.04 15.63 5.26
CA ASP A 354 20.48 16.12 4.01
C ASP A 354 19.01 15.66 3.90
N GLN A 355 18.36 15.97 2.78
CA GLN A 355 17.00 15.55 2.43
C GLN A 355 16.81 14.04 2.62
N VAL A 356 15.69 13.66 3.25
CA VAL A 356 15.35 12.28 3.62
C VAL A 356 14.60 11.56 2.52
#